data_AF-A0A4V1UQP0-F1
#
_entry.id   AF-A0A4V1UQP0-F1
#
_cell.length_a   1.000
_cell.length_b   1.000
_cell.length_c   1.000
_cell.angle_alpha   90.00
_cell.angle_beta   90.00
_cell.angle_gamma   90.00
#
_symmetry.space_group_name_H-M   'P 1'
#
loop_
_entity.id
_entity.type
_entity.pdbx_description
1 polymer ?
#
loop_
_entity_poly.entity_id
_entity_poly.type
_entity_poly.pdbx_seq_one_letter_code
_entity_poly.pdbx_strand_id
1 'polypeptide(L)'
;MLKEDLFLGNGEGKDRAGVSRVELESFRNYDALILQLDPGFNVLAGPNAQGKTNFLEALYLLATTRLLRGQRDAEAVKDGAQRARVSADLIGSGTRLGLTLEKGIRKRATLNGASVPRPADLIGRLPAAAITAFDLEIVRGEPSARRDFLDLEISALSPAYLRHLTLYKRALEQRNALLRDAREAYVPEDQYEPWEAQIAEHGAKIRDSRRDYVSTLSPEVSEAHTRMGEGEKVGLRYVERDDAHDETWMLEALARSRHNDVGRGGTSVGPHRDDLEVLVDGREARLFGSGGQQRTAVIALKLGPARRYHG
;
A
#
# COMPACT_ATOMS: atom_id res chain seq x y z
N MET A 1 -26.03 -7.17 -13.20
CA MET A 1 -26.68 -7.10 -11.88
C MET A 1 -25.67 -7.67 -10.88
N LEU A 2 -24.88 -6.81 -10.24
CA LEU A 2 -23.90 -7.24 -9.23
C LEU A 2 -24.71 -7.83 -8.07
N LYS A 3 -24.45 -9.07 -7.67
CA LYS A 3 -25.14 -9.71 -6.55
C LYS A 3 -24.88 -8.87 -5.29
N GLU A 4 -25.94 -8.50 -4.57
CA GLU A 4 -25.86 -7.72 -3.31
C GLU A 4 -24.94 -8.37 -2.27
N ASP A 5 -24.73 -9.68 -2.38
CA ASP A 5 -23.83 -10.49 -1.55
C ASP A 5 -22.33 -10.19 -1.71
N LEU A 6 -21.93 -9.39 -2.70
CA LEU A 6 -20.50 -9.07 -2.92
C LEU A 6 -19.96 -8.05 -1.90
N PHE A 7 -20.83 -7.22 -1.31
CA PHE A 7 -20.46 -6.12 -0.40
C PHE A 7 -21.01 -6.28 1.01
N LEU A 8 -21.99 -7.17 1.20
CA LEU A 8 -22.61 -7.40 2.51
C LEU A 8 -21.97 -8.65 3.13
N GLY A 9 -20.99 -8.43 4.00
CA GLY A 9 -20.63 -9.45 4.98
C GLY A 9 -21.89 -9.78 5.79
N ASN A 10 -22.42 -11.00 5.63
CA ASN A 10 -23.55 -11.52 6.41
C ASN A 10 -23.10 -11.95 7.80
N GLY A 11 -22.62 -11.00 8.61
CA GLY A 11 -22.27 -11.22 10.01
C GLY A 11 -23.18 -10.42 10.93
N GLU A 12 -24.28 -11.01 11.39
CA GLU A 12 -25.01 -10.52 12.56
C GLU A 12 -24.12 -10.70 13.81
N GLY A 13 -23.32 -9.69 14.15
CA GLY A 13 -22.40 -9.76 15.29
C GLY A 13 -22.04 -8.37 15.80
N LYS A 14 -22.09 -8.21 17.12
CA LYS A 14 -21.85 -6.95 17.87
C LYS A 14 -20.40 -6.44 17.85
N ASP A 15 -19.48 -7.12 17.18
CA ASP A 15 -18.04 -6.77 17.12
C ASP A 15 -17.57 -6.41 15.70
N ARG A 16 -18.33 -5.56 15.00
CA ARG A 16 -17.86 -5.04 13.70
C ARG A 16 -16.88 -3.90 13.90
N ALA A 17 -15.62 -4.12 13.51
CA ALA A 17 -14.67 -3.03 13.27
C ALA A 17 -15.28 -2.03 12.27
N GLY A 18 -15.19 -0.74 12.58
CA GLY A 18 -15.79 0.31 11.76
C GLY A 18 -15.40 1.69 12.29
N VAL A 19 -15.90 2.73 11.65
CA VAL A 19 -15.68 4.12 12.04
C VAL A 19 -17.00 4.70 12.52
N SER A 20 -17.07 5.22 13.74
CA SER A 20 -18.28 5.86 14.28
C SER A 20 -18.28 7.37 14.06
N ARG A 21 -17.10 7.98 13.96
CA ARG A 21 -16.97 9.43 13.88
C ARG A 21 -15.74 9.83 13.09
N VAL A 22 -15.89 10.87 12.27
CA VAL A 22 -14.80 11.47 11.50
C VAL A 22 -14.76 12.98 11.77
N GLU A 23 -13.55 13.49 12.03
CA GLU A 23 -13.28 14.91 12.12
C GLU A 23 -12.26 15.33 11.06
N LEU A 24 -12.57 16.41 10.33
CA LEU A 24 -11.67 17.03 9.37
C LEU A 24 -11.50 18.51 9.71
N GLU A 25 -10.29 19.02 9.56
CA GLU A 25 -9.96 20.44 9.69
C GLU A 25 -9.00 20.82 8.57
N SER A 26 -9.35 21.85 7.78
CA SER A 26 -8.53 22.36 6.67
C SER A 26 -8.02 21.28 5.71
N PHE A 27 -8.80 20.22 5.48
CA PHE A 27 -8.44 19.08 4.65
C PHE A 27 -9.13 19.17 3.28
N ARG A 28 -8.35 19.26 2.20
CA ARG A 28 -8.83 19.45 0.83
C ARG A 28 -9.79 20.64 0.73
N ASN A 29 -11.06 20.40 0.42
CA ASN A 29 -12.08 21.45 0.33
C ASN A 29 -12.82 21.72 1.66
N TYR A 30 -12.62 20.89 2.70
CA TYR A 30 -13.28 21.05 3.99
C TYR A 30 -12.56 22.10 4.87
N ASP A 31 -13.31 23.10 5.36
CA ASP A 31 -12.85 23.98 6.45
C ASP A 31 -12.86 23.23 7.78
N ALA A 32 -14.02 22.71 8.13
CA ALA A 32 -14.24 21.83 9.27
C ALA A 32 -15.37 20.86 8.94
N LEU A 33 -15.26 19.63 9.42
CA LEU A 33 -16.33 18.63 9.39
C LEU A 33 -16.28 17.82 10.68
N ILE A 34 -17.44 17.61 11.29
CA ILE A 34 -17.64 16.58 12.30
C ILE A 34 -18.83 15.75 11.82
N LEU A 35 -18.59 14.48 11.50
CA LEU A 35 -19.61 13.58 11.00
C LEU A 35 -19.68 12.33 11.87
N GLN A 36 -20.88 12.02 12.35
CA GLN A 36 -21.21 10.72 12.94
C GLN A 36 -21.62 9.78 11.82
N LEU A 37 -21.11 8.55 11.86
CA LEU A 37 -21.46 7.49 10.92
C LEU A 37 -22.29 6.44 11.64
N ASP A 38 -23.32 5.96 10.96
CA ASP A 38 -24.12 4.86 11.47
C ASP A 38 -23.38 3.52 11.24
N PRO A 39 -23.60 2.51 12.10
CA PRO A 39 -23.12 1.17 11.82
C PRO A 39 -23.63 0.64 10.48
N GLY A 40 -22.77 -0.05 9.72
CA GLY A 40 -23.15 -0.68 8.46
C GLY A 40 -22.93 0.22 7.24
N PHE A 41 -23.90 0.22 6.32
CA PHE A 41 -23.73 0.82 5.00
C PHE A 41 -24.11 2.31 5.01
N ASN A 42 -23.13 3.16 4.70
CA ASN A 42 -23.29 4.62 4.66
C ASN A 42 -23.19 5.12 3.22
N VAL A 43 -24.17 5.94 2.79
CA VAL A 43 -24.20 6.53 1.44
C VAL A 43 -23.86 8.02 1.51
N LEU A 44 -22.78 8.42 0.88
CA LEU A 44 -22.44 9.83 0.68
C LEU A 44 -23.03 10.31 -0.65
N ALA A 45 -24.09 11.11 -0.58
CA ALA A 45 -24.79 11.64 -1.75
C ALA A 45 -24.55 13.15 -1.92
N GLY A 46 -24.66 13.62 -3.17
CA GLY A 46 -24.56 15.04 -3.51
C GLY A 46 -23.97 15.27 -4.91
N PRO A 47 -23.95 16.51 -5.41
CA PRO A 47 -23.34 16.84 -6.71
C PRO A 47 -21.86 16.44 -6.82
N ASN A 48 -21.37 16.27 -8.04
CA ASN A 48 -19.94 16.07 -8.30
C ASN A 48 -19.12 17.26 -7.75
N ALA A 49 -17.84 17.01 -7.43
CA ALA A 49 -16.91 17.99 -6.85
C ALA A 49 -17.24 18.55 -5.45
N GLN A 50 -18.29 18.06 -4.77
CA GLN A 50 -18.65 18.52 -3.41
C GLN A 50 -17.80 17.93 -2.26
N GLY A 51 -16.75 17.17 -2.57
CA GLY A 51 -15.84 16.63 -1.55
C GLY A 51 -16.10 15.18 -1.11
N LYS A 52 -17.09 14.47 -1.68
CA LYS A 52 -17.34 13.05 -1.36
C LYS A 52 -16.07 12.18 -1.44
N THR A 53 -15.31 12.31 -2.53
CA THR A 53 -14.03 11.61 -2.71
C THR A 53 -12.97 12.10 -1.72
N ASN A 54 -13.01 13.37 -1.30
CA ASN A 54 -12.09 13.89 -0.27
C ASN A 54 -12.39 13.31 1.11
N PHE A 55 -13.68 13.13 1.44
CA PHE A 55 -14.05 12.43 2.67
C PHE A 55 -13.54 10.98 2.68
N LEU A 56 -13.76 10.23 1.58
CA LEU A 56 -13.24 8.87 1.45
C LEU A 56 -11.70 8.84 1.47
N GLU A 57 -11.05 9.85 0.90
CA GLU A 57 -9.60 10.02 0.95
C GLU A 57 -9.10 10.24 2.38
N ALA A 58 -9.86 10.92 3.24
CA ALA A 58 -9.50 11.11 4.64
C ALA A 58 -9.47 9.79 5.41
N LEU A 59 -10.46 8.91 5.16
CA LEU A 59 -10.47 7.56 5.73
C LEU A 59 -9.34 6.69 5.18
N TYR A 60 -9.11 6.73 3.86
CA TYR A 60 -7.98 6.05 3.23
C TYR A 60 -6.64 6.53 3.79
N LEU A 61 -6.49 7.83 4.03
CA LEU A 61 -5.31 8.42 4.63
C LEU A 61 -5.07 7.89 6.05
N LEU A 62 -6.12 7.75 6.87
CA LEU A 62 -5.97 7.16 8.21
C LEU A 62 -5.58 5.67 8.15
N ALA A 63 -6.15 4.92 7.21
CA ALA A 63 -5.86 3.49 7.07
C ALA A 63 -4.46 3.19 6.52
N THR A 64 -3.99 3.99 5.57
CA THR A 64 -2.79 3.70 4.76
C THR A 64 -1.64 4.66 4.99
N THR A 65 -1.91 5.81 5.61
CA THR A 65 -1.00 6.97 5.75
C THR A 65 -0.64 7.63 4.43
N ARG A 66 -1.31 7.29 3.33
CA ARG A 66 -1.09 7.82 1.98
C ARG A 66 -2.34 8.54 1.47
N LEU A 67 -2.15 9.48 0.56
CA LEU A 67 -3.28 10.10 -0.16
C LEU A 67 -3.77 9.15 -1.26
N LEU A 68 -5.05 9.23 -1.60
CA LEU A 68 -5.61 8.52 -2.75
C LEU A 68 -5.06 9.11 -4.06
N ARG A 69 -4.83 10.42 -4.07
CA ARG A 69 -4.29 11.14 -5.22
C ARG A 69 -3.31 12.23 -4.82
N GLY A 70 -2.37 12.50 -5.71
CA GLY A 70 -1.28 13.44 -5.43
C GLY A 70 -0.12 12.77 -4.70
N GLN A 71 1.07 13.34 -4.85
CA GLN A 71 2.32 12.74 -4.35
C GLN A 71 2.75 13.37 -3.02
N ARG A 72 2.28 14.58 -2.69
CA ARG A 72 2.73 15.34 -1.53
C ARG A 72 1.60 15.56 -0.55
N ASP A 73 1.86 15.28 0.73
CA ASP A 73 0.92 15.53 1.82
C ASP A 73 0.41 16.98 1.86
N ALA A 74 1.27 17.93 1.48
CA ALA A 74 0.94 19.35 1.41
C ALA A 74 -0.22 19.67 0.45
N GLU A 75 -0.45 18.84 -0.58
CA GLU A 75 -1.55 19.01 -1.54
C GLU A 75 -2.92 18.69 -0.93
N ALA A 76 -2.94 17.99 0.22
CA ALA A 76 -4.16 17.73 0.97
C ALA A 76 -4.49 18.83 1.99
N VAL A 77 -3.56 19.78 2.22
CA VAL A 77 -3.83 20.96 3.05
C VAL A 77 -4.62 21.98 2.24
N LYS A 78 -5.75 22.44 2.79
CA LYS A 78 -6.61 23.45 2.16
C LYS A 78 -5.83 24.69 1.76
N ASP A 79 -6.22 25.31 0.66
CA ASP A 79 -5.61 26.56 0.22
C ASP A 79 -5.79 27.66 1.29
N GLY A 80 -4.76 28.50 1.47
CA GLY A 80 -4.68 29.46 2.56
C GLY A 80 -4.37 28.88 3.95
N ALA A 81 -4.48 27.56 4.17
CA ALA A 81 -4.12 26.93 5.44
C ALA A 81 -2.64 26.47 5.47
N GLN A 82 -2.07 26.41 6.67
CA GLN A 82 -0.71 25.86 6.90
C GLN A 82 -0.71 24.38 7.31
N ARG A 83 -1.84 23.90 7.85
CA ARG A 83 -1.98 22.57 8.42
C ARG A 83 -3.38 22.02 8.15
N ALA A 84 -3.49 20.70 8.00
CA ALA A 84 -4.74 19.96 8.00
C ALA A 84 -4.72 18.89 9.09
N ARG A 85 -5.90 18.57 9.64
CA ARG A 85 -6.09 17.45 10.55
C ARG A 85 -7.19 16.53 10.05
N VAL A 86 -6.95 15.23 10.21
CA VAL A 86 -7.92 14.16 9.95
C VAL A 86 -7.91 13.25 11.15
N SER A 87 -9.07 12.99 11.75
CA SER A 87 -9.20 12.04 12.86
C SER A 87 -10.43 11.17 12.70
N ALA A 88 -10.39 9.96 13.24
CA ALA A 88 -11.55 9.09 13.29
C ALA A 88 -11.58 8.26 14.58
N ASP A 89 -12.79 8.04 15.09
CA ASP A 89 -13.06 7.18 16.24
C ASP A 89 -13.54 5.80 15.72
N LEU A 90 -12.93 4.73 16.21
CA LEU A 90 -13.22 3.36 15.78
C LEU A 90 -14.26 2.67 16.67
N ILE A 91 -15.17 1.93 16.05
CA ILE A 91 -16.17 1.08 16.71
C ILE A 91 -15.46 -0.11 17.39
N GLY A 92 -15.98 -0.53 18.54
CA GLY A 92 -15.48 -1.67 19.32
C GLY A 92 -14.31 -1.29 20.22
N SER A 93 -13.18 -0.86 19.64
CA SER A 93 -11.97 -0.57 20.43
C SER A 93 -11.98 0.79 21.15
N GLY A 94 -12.85 1.72 20.73
CA GLY A 94 -12.82 3.11 21.20
C GLY A 94 -11.55 3.87 20.80
N THR A 95 -10.74 3.29 19.91
CA THR A 95 -9.48 3.87 19.47
C THR A 95 -9.73 5.11 18.62
N ARG A 96 -9.00 6.19 18.89
CA ARG A 96 -8.96 7.37 18.04
C ARG A 96 -7.68 7.42 17.24
N LEU A 97 -7.81 7.42 15.91
CA LEU A 97 -6.70 7.64 14.98
C LEU A 97 -6.66 9.11 14.59
N GLY A 98 -5.46 9.66 14.40
CA GLY A 98 -5.30 11.02 13.92
C GLY A 98 -4.05 11.20 13.07
N LEU A 99 -4.17 12.02 12.03
CA LEU A 99 -3.08 12.48 11.18
C LEU A 99 -3.11 14.01 11.07
N THR A 100 -1.93 14.61 11.20
CA THR A 100 -1.71 16.04 10.98
C THR A 100 -0.75 16.22 9.81
N LEU A 101 -1.20 16.91 8.77
CA LEU A 101 -0.42 17.26 7.59
C LEU A 101 -0.05 18.75 7.68
N GLU A 102 1.20 19.11 7.37
CA GLU A 102 1.68 20.48 7.53
C GLU A 102 2.65 20.83 6.39
N LYS A 103 2.52 22.03 5.83
CA LYS A 103 3.34 22.45 4.68
C LYS A 103 4.80 22.57 5.11
N GLY A 104 5.70 21.91 4.39
CA GLY A 104 7.14 21.91 4.68
C GLY A 104 7.57 21.03 5.86
N ILE A 105 6.65 20.33 6.53
CA ILE A 105 6.94 19.50 7.69
C ILE A 105 6.44 18.07 7.46
N ARG A 106 7.16 17.07 7.97
CA ARG A 106 6.72 15.67 7.92
C ARG A 106 5.39 15.51 8.67
N LYS A 107 4.46 14.76 8.09
CA LYS A 107 3.19 14.43 8.74
C LYS A 107 3.41 13.75 10.09
N ARG A 108 2.52 14.04 11.04
CA ARG A 108 2.51 13.47 12.39
C ARG A 108 1.27 12.62 12.58
N ALA A 109 1.39 11.53 13.33
CA ALA A 109 0.28 10.65 13.64
C ALA A 109 0.05 10.58 15.15
N THR A 110 -1.20 10.35 15.52
CA THR A 110 -1.62 10.18 16.92
C THR A 110 -2.51 8.95 17.07
N LEU A 111 -2.35 8.26 18.19
CA LEU A 111 -3.20 7.16 18.64
C LEU A 111 -3.75 7.54 20.02
N ASN A 112 -5.06 7.64 20.16
CA ASN A 112 -5.74 8.09 21.39
C ASN A 112 -5.22 9.46 21.88
N GLY A 113 -4.91 10.36 20.95
CA GLY A 113 -4.36 11.69 21.23
C GLY A 113 -2.86 11.74 21.52
N ALA A 114 -2.21 10.61 21.78
CA ALA A 114 -0.76 10.54 21.98
C ALA A 114 -0.02 10.42 20.64
N SER A 115 1.10 11.13 20.48
CA SER A 115 1.92 11.04 19.26
C SER A 115 2.53 9.65 19.13
N VAL A 116 2.47 9.07 17.94
CA VAL A 116 3.20 7.82 17.62
C VAL A 116 4.54 8.15 16.94
N PRO A 117 5.57 7.29 17.06
CA PRO A 117 6.90 7.56 16.51
C PRO A 117 6.92 7.74 15.01
N ARG A 118 6.16 6.93 14.26
CA ARG A 118 6.08 7.00 12.80
C ARG A 118 4.62 7.00 12.36
N PRO A 119 4.24 7.81 11.36
CA PRO A 119 2.91 7.75 10.77
C PRO A 119 2.51 6.35 10.32
N ALA A 120 3.45 5.61 9.72
CA ALA A 120 3.26 4.23 9.28
C ALA A 120 2.82 3.27 10.40
N ASP A 121 3.04 3.60 11.68
CA ASP A 121 2.59 2.77 12.81
C ASP A 121 1.05 2.77 12.98
N LEU A 122 0.32 3.60 12.21
CA LEU A 122 -1.14 3.53 12.10
C LEU A 122 -1.61 2.45 11.10
N ILE A 123 -0.76 1.97 10.21
CA ILE A 123 -1.12 0.94 9.22
C ILE A 123 -1.58 -0.32 9.96
N GLY A 124 -2.71 -0.88 9.53
CA GLY A 124 -3.35 -2.05 10.18
C GLY A 124 -4.25 -1.70 11.38
N ARG A 125 -4.31 -0.45 11.83
CA ARG A 125 -5.21 -0.04 12.93
C ARG A 125 -6.65 0.20 12.47
N LEU A 126 -6.82 0.68 11.25
CA LEU A 126 -8.11 0.77 10.56
C LEU A 126 -8.09 -0.21 9.38
N PRO A 127 -8.69 -1.40 9.53
CA PRO A 127 -8.81 -2.35 8.44
C PRO A 127 -9.76 -1.77 7.38
N ALA A 128 -9.22 -1.36 6.24
CA ALA A 128 -10.01 -0.73 5.18
C ALA A 128 -9.48 -1.11 3.80
N ALA A 129 -10.40 -1.51 2.93
CA ALA A 129 -10.16 -1.65 1.50
C ALA A 129 -10.83 -0.50 0.76
N ALA A 130 -10.06 0.28 0.01
CA ALA A 130 -10.61 1.30 -0.90
C ALA A 130 -10.60 0.77 -2.33
N ILE A 131 -11.71 0.94 -3.04
CA ILE A 131 -11.81 0.67 -4.47
C ILE A 131 -12.08 2.00 -5.16
N THR A 132 -11.20 2.36 -6.08
CA THR A 132 -11.14 3.67 -6.72
C THR A 132 -10.81 3.53 -8.20
N ALA A 133 -11.00 4.62 -8.95
CA ALA A 133 -10.59 4.67 -10.35
C ALA A 133 -9.06 4.53 -10.53
N PHE A 134 -8.25 4.82 -9.50
CA PHE A 134 -6.79 4.76 -9.55
C PHE A 134 -6.25 3.33 -9.45
N ASP A 135 -7.05 2.38 -8.95
CA ASP A 135 -6.60 0.99 -8.79
C ASP A 135 -6.36 0.28 -10.14
N LEU A 136 -6.79 0.86 -11.26
CA LEU A 136 -6.42 0.38 -12.61
C LEU A 136 -4.91 0.39 -12.85
N GLU A 137 -4.16 1.26 -12.17
CA GLU A 137 -2.70 1.28 -12.23
C GLU A 137 -2.07 -0.01 -11.69
N ILE A 138 -2.76 -0.75 -10.83
CA ILE A 138 -2.28 -2.05 -10.34
C ILE A 138 -2.22 -3.06 -11.51
N VAL A 139 -3.09 -2.96 -12.51
CA VAL A 139 -3.04 -3.87 -13.67
C VAL A 139 -2.32 -3.26 -14.87
N ARG A 140 -2.54 -1.98 -15.16
CA ARG A 140 -2.02 -1.32 -16.38
C ARG A 140 -0.70 -0.61 -16.18
N GLY A 141 -0.41 -0.19 -14.96
CA GLY A 141 0.69 0.69 -14.65
C GLY A 141 2.03 -0.02 -14.54
N GLU A 142 2.97 0.74 -14.00
CA GLU A 142 4.34 0.29 -13.78
C GLU A 142 4.43 -0.73 -12.62
N PRO A 143 5.49 -1.57 -12.59
CA PRO A 143 5.73 -2.50 -11.48
C PRO A 143 5.72 -1.86 -10.08
N SER A 144 6.01 -0.57 -9.97
CA SER A 144 5.94 0.18 -8.71
C SER A 144 4.53 0.19 -8.11
N ALA A 145 3.49 0.38 -8.91
CA ALA A 145 2.10 0.41 -8.44
C ALA A 145 1.71 -0.93 -7.81
N ARG A 146 2.18 -2.04 -8.40
CA ARG A 146 1.91 -3.40 -7.93
C ARG A 146 2.69 -3.75 -6.67
N ARG A 147 3.96 -3.34 -6.59
CA ARG A 147 4.75 -3.43 -5.36
C ARG A 147 4.17 -2.58 -4.24
N ASP A 148 3.68 -1.38 -4.53
CA ASP A 148 3.04 -0.51 -3.54
C ASP A 148 1.74 -1.11 -3.00
N PHE A 149 0.91 -1.70 -3.87
CA PHE A 149 -0.24 -2.49 -3.46
C PHE A 149 0.17 -3.62 -2.52
N LEU A 150 1.11 -4.47 -2.95
CA LEU A 150 1.58 -5.62 -2.18
C LEU A 150 2.18 -5.21 -0.83
N ASP A 151 3.02 -4.17 -0.83
CA ASP A 151 3.64 -3.63 0.38
C ASP A 151 2.60 -3.12 1.37
N LEU A 152 1.56 -2.43 0.88
CA LEU A 152 0.52 -1.89 1.73
C LEU A 152 -0.33 -2.99 2.36
N GLU A 153 -0.81 -3.95 1.57
CA GLU A 153 -1.67 -5.03 2.08
C GLU A 153 -0.91 -5.92 3.08
N ILE A 154 0.35 -6.30 2.80
CA ILE A 154 1.14 -7.10 3.75
C ILE A 154 1.46 -6.28 5.02
N SER A 155 1.78 -4.99 4.88
CA SER A 155 2.06 -4.13 6.05
C SER A 155 0.84 -3.95 6.96
N ALA A 156 -0.37 -3.96 6.39
CA ALA A 156 -1.62 -3.90 7.16
C ALA A 156 -1.85 -5.15 8.02
N LEU A 157 -1.32 -6.30 7.58
CA LEU A 157 -1.44 -7.58 8.28
C LEU A 157 -0.24 -7.90 9.18
N SER A 158 0.94 -7.36 8.86
CA SER A 158 2.21 -7.71 9.52
C SER A 158 3.05 -6.48 9.85
N PRO A 159 3.07 -6.05 11.14
CA PRO A 159 3.99 -5.02 11.62
C PRO A 159 5.46 -5.40 11.42
N ALA A 160 5.78 -6.70 11.45
CA ALA A 160 7.12 -7.20 11.18
C ALA A 160 7.55 -6.93 9.73
N TYR A 161 6.65 -7.18 8.75
CA TYR A 161 6.91 -6.84 7.36
C TYR A 161 7.15 -5.34 7.17
N LEU A 162 6.33 -4.48 7.77
CA LEU A 162 6.49 -3.03 7.71
C LEU A 162 7.87 -2.59 8.25
N ARG A 163 8.35 -3.23 9.32
CA ARG A 163 9.69 -2.99 9.86
C ARG A 163 10.78 -3.38 8.86
N HIS A 164 10.72 -4.59 8.28
CA HIS A 164 11.67 -5.02 7.26
C HIS A 164 11.66 -4.09 6.05
N LEU A 165 10.48 -3.71 5.54
CA LEU A 165 10.34 -2.78 4.42
C LEU A 165 10.96 -1.41 4.72
N THR A 166 10.78 -0.90 5.94
CA THR A 166 11.35 0.39 6.36
C THR A 166 12.88 0.34 6.40
N LEU A 167 13.45 -0.70 7.01
CA LEU A 167 14.89 -0.87 7.14
C LEU A 167 15.54 -1.13 5.77
N TYR A 168 14.90 -1.96 4.94
CA TYR A 168 15.31 -2.23 3.58
C TYR A 168 15.37 -0.95 2.73
N LYS A 169 14.30 -0.13 2.73
CA LYS A 169 14.25 1.12 1.97
C LYS A 169 15.35 2.10 2.40
N ARG A 170 15.64 2.18 3.70
CA ARG A 170 16.73 3.02 4.23
C ARG A 170 18.09 2.54 3.74
N ALA A 171 18.39 1.24 3.87
CA ALA A 171 19.67 0.69 3.43
C ALA A 171 19.85 0.84 1.91
N LEU A 172 18.78 0.61 1.13
CA LEU A 172 18.76 0.82 -0.31
C LEU A 172 19.06 2.28 -0.69
N GLU A 173 18.47 3.25 0.01
CA GLU A 173 18.72 4.67 -0.21
C GLU A 173 20.19 5.03 0.04
N GLN A 174 20.78 4.53 1.14
CA GLN A 174 22.18 4.76 1.49
C GLN A 174 23.13 4.12 0.47
N ARG A 175 22.90 2.84 0.10
CA ARG A 175 23.67 2.19 -0.96
C ARG A 175 23.58 2.95 -2.28
N ASN A 176 22.37 3.37 -2.67
CA ASN A 176 22.20 4.13 -3.91
C ASN A 176 22.88 5.50 -3.88
N ALA A 177 23.04 6.13 -2.71
CA ALA A 177 23.86 7.34 -2.57
C ALA A 177 25.33 7.06 -2.83
N LEU A 178 25.90 6.03 -2.16
CA LEU A 178 27.28 5.61 -2.40
C LEU A 178 27.56 5.24 -3.86
N LEU A 179 26.63 4.55 -4.52
CA LEU A 179 26.75 4.20 -5.95
C LEU A 179 26.79 5.44 -6.85
N ARG A 180 26.09 6.53 -6.48
CA ARG A 180 26.13 7.78 -7.24
C ARG A 180 27.44 8.52 -7.00
N ASP A 181 27.90 8.58 -5.75
CA ASP A 181 29.19 9.20 -5.40
C ASP A 181 30.36 8.47 -6.07
N ALA A 182 30.24 7.14 -6.21
CA ALA A 182 31.21 6.28 -6.88
C ALA A 182 31.38 6.55 -8.39
N ARG A 183 30.49 7.34 -8.99
CA ARG A 183 30.65 7.79 -10.39
C ARG A 183 31.67 8.90 -10.51
N GLU A 184 31.89 9.66 -9.43
CA GLU A 184 32.76 10.83 -9.42
C GLU A 184 34.10 10.53 -8.73
N ALA A 185 34.09 9.68 -7.69
CA ALA A 185 35.27 9.34 -6.92
C ALA A 185 35.29 7.86 -6.51
N TYR A 186 36.46 7.33 -6.15
CA TYR A 186 36.55 5.99 -5.60
C TYR A 186 35.86 5.91 -4.22
N VAL A 187 34.96 4.94 -4.06
CA VAL A 187 34.34 4.60 -2.77
C VAL A 187 34.84 3.22 -2.34
N PRO A 188 35.53 3.12 -1.17
CA PRO A 188 35.97 1.85 -0.60
C PRO A 188 34.84 0.83 -0.43
N GLU A 189 35.16 -0.46 -0.59
CA GLU A 189 34.16 -1.54 -0.55
C GLU A 189 33.49 -1.70 0.83
N ASP A 190 34.26 -1.51 1.90
CA ASP A 190 33.81 -1.59 3.30
C ASP A 190 32.70 -0.57 3.64
N GLN A 191 32.55 0.50 2.86
CA GLN A 191 31.45 1.45 3.01
C GLN A 191 30.11 0.90 2.51
N TYR A 192 30.13 -0.05 1.56
CA TYR A 192 28.91 -0.69 1.04
C TYR A 192 28.42 -1.80 1.96
N GLU A 193 29.33 -2.56 2.57
CA GLU A 193 29.04 -3.81 3.30
C GLU A 193 27.93 -3.68 4.35
N PRO A 194 27.88 -2.64 5.23
CA PRO A 194 26.82 -2.53 6.23
C PRO A 194 25.44 -2.39 5.61
N TRP A 195 25.35 -1.67 4.48
CA TRP A 195 24.09 -1.46 3.78
C TRP A 195 23.71 -2.69 2.95
N GLU A 196 24.68 -3.36 2.32
CA GLU A 196 24.46 -4.59 1.58
C GLU A 196 23.98 -5.72 2.50
N ALA A 197 24.54 -5.85 3.70
CA ALA A 197 24.07 -6.79 4.71
C ALA A 197 22.60 -6.51 5.11
N GLN A 198 22.23 -5.25 5.36
CA GLN A 198 20.84 -4.88 5.68
C GLN A 198 19.87 -5.10 4.50
N ILE A 199 20.31 -4.83 3.27
CA ILE A 199 19.52 -5.09 2.06
C ILE A 199 19.29 -6.61 1.92
N ALA A 200 20.33 -7.43 2.11
CA ALA A 200 20.25 -8.88 2.03
C ALA A 200 19.29 -9.45 3.08
N GLU A 201 19.51 -9.13 4.37
CA GLU A 201 18.71 -9.63 5.49
C GLU A 201 17.23 -9.29 5.30
N HIS A 202 16.92 -8.00 5.12
CA HIS A 202 15.53 -7.57 5.05
C HIS A 202 14.90 -7.86 3.69
N GLY A 203 15.70 -7.86 2.62
CA GLY A 203 15.25 -8.17 1.27
C GLY A 203 14.77 -9.62 1.15
N ALA A 204 15.49 -10.56 1.76
CA ALA A 204 15.08 -11.96 1.83
C ALA A 204 13.74 -12.12 2.56
N LYS A 205 13.58 -11.51 3.74
CA LYS A 205 12.32 -11.56 4.52
C LYS A 205 11.13 -10.94 3.78
N ILE A 206 11.38 -9.89 3.00
CA ILE A 206 10.36 -9.28 2.13
C ILE A 206 9.94 -10.26 1.03
N ARG A 207 10.90 -10.91 0.35
CA ARG A 207 10.60 -11.90 -0.70
C ARG A 207 9.82 -13.09 -0.15
N ASP A 208 10.22 -13.63 1.00
CA ASP A 208 9.49 -14.70 1.69
C ASP A 208 8.03 -14.31 1.95
N SER A 209 7.82 -13.15 2.58
CA SER A 209 6.48 -12.67 2.91
C SER A 209 5.63 -12.42 1.67
N ARG A 210 6.22 -11.91 0.59
CA ARG A 210 5.53 -11.64 -0.68
C ARG A 210 5.16 -12.93 -1.40
N ARG A 211 6.05 -13.92 -1.47
CA ARG A 211 5.75 -15.24 -2.04
C ARG A 211 4.59 -15.90 -1.32
N ASP A 212 4.67 -15.95 0.01
CA ASP A 212 3.61 -16.53 0.85
C ASP A 212 2.27 -15.81 0.65
N TYR A 213 2.29 -14.47 0.75
CA TYR A 213 1.09 -13.66 0.60
C TYR A 213 0.44 -13.81 -0.78
N VAL A 214 1.23 -13.82 -1.87
CA VAL A 214 0.70 -13.99 -3.23
C VAL A 214 0.16 -15.40 -3.43
N SER A 215 0.83 -16.43 -2.89
CA SER A 215 0.37 -17.82 -3.02
C SER A 215 -0.99 -18.06 -2.36
N THR A 216 -1.23 -17.42 -1.20
CA THR A 216 -2.50 -17.49 -0.48
C THR A 216 -3.56 -16.56 -1.08
N LEU A 217 -3.16 -15.39 -1.62
CA LEU A 217 -4.09 -14.40 -2.16
C LEU A 217 -4.65 -14.82 -3.54
N SER A 218 -3.85 -15.49 -4.35
CA SER A 218 -4.23 -15.88 -5.72
C SER A 218 -5.55 -16.68 -5.77
N PRO A 219 -5.78 -17.71 -4.94
CA PRO A 219 -7.07 -18.40 -4.85
C PRO A 219 -8.24 -17.49 -4.45
N GLU A 220 -8.05 -16.60 -3.47
CA GLU A 220 -9.10 -15.68 -3.00
C GLU A 220 -9.52 -14.68 -4.09
N VAL A 221 -8.55 -14.18 -4.86
CA VAL A 221 -8.80 -13.30 -6.00
C VAL A 221 -9.52 -14.05 -7.12
N SER A 222 -9.09 -15.28 -7.43
CA SER A 222 -9.80 -16.12 -8.41
C SER A 222 -11.25 -16.34 -8.00
N GLU A 223 -11.51 -16.62 -6.74
CA GLU A 223 -12.86 -16.85 -6.21
C GLU A 223 -13.71 -15.57 -6.26
N ALA A 224 -13.15 -14.43 -5.84
CA ALA A 224 -13.82 -13.13 -5.90
C ALA A 224 -14.18 -12.76 -7.35
N HIS A 225 -13.29 -13.06 -8.30
CA HIS A 225 -13.53 -12.84 -9.73
C HIS A 225 -14.67 -13.72 -10.26
N THR A 226 -14.65 -15.03 -9.95
CA THR A 226 -15.70 -15.98 -10.39
C THR A 226 -17.09 -15.58 -9.87
N ARG A 227 -17.19 -14.93 -8.70
CA ARG A 227 -18.48 -14.43 -8.17
C ARG A 227 -19.04 -13.25 -8.96
N MET A 228 -18.22 -12.51 -9.71
CA MET A 228 -18.65 -11.33 -10.49
C MET A 228 -19.17 -11.68 -11.89
N GLY A 229 -18.84 -12.86 -12.42
CA GLY A 229 -19.26 -13.31 -13.74
C GLY A 229 -18.64 -14.64 -14.14
N GLU A 230 -19.11 -15.21 -15.24
CA GLU A 230 -18.64 -16.51 -15.75
C GLU A 230 -17.58 -16.35 -16.85
N GLY A 231 -16.65 -17.31 -16.93
CA GLY A 231 -15.86 -17.59 -18.14
C GLY A 231 -14.34 -17.47 -18.02
N GLU A 232 -13.82 -16.65 -17.10
CA GLU A 232 -12.39 -16.32 -17.01
C GLU A 232 -11.83 -16.61 -15.62
N LYS A 233 -10.54 -16.96 -15.54
CA LYS A 233 -9.84 -17.16 -14.27
C LYS A 233 -8.77 -16.09 -14.07
N VAL A 234 -8.90 -15.33 -12.98
CA VAL A 234 -7.85 -14.41 -12.54
C VAL A 234 -6.91 -15.12 -11.58
N GLY A 235 -5.61 -14.98 -11.83
CA GLY A 235 -4.55 -15.48 -10.95
C GLY A 235 -3.46 -14.45 -10.72
N LEU A 236 -2.68 -14.66 -9.67
CA LEU A 236 -1.54 -13.83 -9.32
C LEU A 236 -0.25 -14.65 -9.35
N ARG A 237 0.85 -14.01 -9.77
CA ARG A 237 2.19 -14.59 -9.74
C ARG A 237 3.22 -13.57 -9.25
N TYR A 238 4.00 -13.94 -8.24
CA TYR A 238 5.16 -13.13 -7.82
C TYR A 238 6.35 -13.47 -8.70
N VAL A 239 7.06 -12.45 -9.19
CA VAL A 239 8.18 -12.60 -10.12
C VAL A 239 9.40 -11.85 -9.59
N GLU A 240 10.42 -12.61 -9.20
CA GLU A 240 11.74 -12.07 -8.91
C GLU A 240 12.46 -11.71 -10.21
N ARG A 241 13.16 -10.57 -10.21
CA ARG A 241 13.85 -10.05 -11.42
C ARG A 241 15.36 -10.28 -11.41
N ASP A 242 15.82 -11.08 -10.46
CA ASP A 242 17.20 -11.52 -10.29
C ASP A 242 17.21 -12.91 -9.63
N ASP A 243 18.36 -13.55 -9.58
CA ASP A 243 18.51 -14.90 -9.04
C ASP A 243 18.79 -14.90 -7.52
N ALA A 244 18.64 -13.78 -6.80
CA ALA A 244 19.03 -13.68 -5.39
C ALA A 244 17.94 -14.16 -4.41
N HIS A 245 17.65 -15.46 -4.41
CA HIS A 245 16.45 -16.00 -3.74
C HIS A 245 16.45 -15.93 -2.20
N ASP A 246 17.63 -15.90 -1.58
CA ASP A 246 17.83 -15.84 -0.13
C ASP A 246 18.84 -14.76 0.28
N GLU A 247 19.07 -14.61 1.59
CA GLU A 247 19.97 -13.61 2.17
C GLU A 247 21.41 -13.76 1.67
N THR A 248 21.96 -14.97 1.70
CA THR A 248 23.35 -15.24 1.30
C THR A 248 23.54 -14.92 -0.18
N TRP A 249 22.65 -15.44 -1.04
CA TRP A 249 22.71 -15.19 -2.48
C TRP A 249 22.49 -13.72 -2.82
N MET A 250 21.66 -13.01 -2.06
CA MET A 250 21.45 -11.57 -2.22
C MET A 250 22.68 -10.77 -1.86
N LEU A 251 23.34 -11.08 -0.75
CA LEU A 251 24.58 -10.41 -0.36
C LEU A 251 25.65 -10.56 -1.44
N GLU A 252 25.86 -11.80 -1.92
CA GLU A 252 26.82 -12.05 -2.99
C GLU A 252 26.43 -11.35 -4.31
N ALA A 253 25.15 -11.38 -4.67
CA ALA A 253 24.67 -10.75 -5.90
C ALA A 253 24.84 -9.23 -5.87
N LEU A 254 24.65 -8.58 -4.72
CA LEU A 254 24.91 -7.14 -4.51
C LEU A 254 26.38 -6.80 -4.72
N ALA A 255 27.29 -7.59 -4.14
CA ALA A 255 28.73 -7.41 -4.31
C ALA A 255 29.14 -7.58 -5.79
N ARG A 256 28.63 -8.63 -6.46
CA ARG A 256 28.90 -8.89 -7.89
C ARG A 256 28.33 -7.81 -8.82
N SER A 257 27.16 -7.25 -8.49
CA SER A 257 26.50 -6.23 -9.33
C SER A 257 27.09 -4.83 -9.17
N ARG A 258 27.92 -4.59 -8.14
CA ARG A 258 28.37 -3.26 -7.71
C ARG A 258 28.91 -2.40 -8.86
N HIS A 259 29.82 -2.93 -9.67
CA HIS A 259 30.41 -2.18 -10.78
C HIS A 259 29.36 -1.71 -11.81
N ASN A 260 28.42 -2.58 -12.17
CA ASN A 260 27.32 -2.23 -13.08
C ASN A 260 26.34 -1.24 -12.43
N ASP A 261 26.06 -1.43 -11.13
CA ASP A 261 25.18 -0.58 -10.35
C ASP A 261 25.71 0.86 -10.20
N VAL A 262 27.04 1.05 -10.14
CA VAL A 262 27.68 2.39 -10.18
C VAL A 262 27.34 3.09 -11.49
N GLY A 263 27.51 2.40 -12.62
CA GLY A 263 27.13 2.92 -13.94
C GLY A 263 25.66 3.34 -14.00
N ARG A 264 24.77 2.58 -13.38
CA ARG A 264 23.32 2.85 -13.32
C ARG A 264 22.89 3.84 -12.23
N GLY A 265 23.72 4.07 -11.21
CA GLY A 265 23.43 4.96 -10.09
C GLY A 265 22.31 4.42 -9.19
N GLY A 266 22.12 3.11 -9.22
CA GLY A 266 21.03 2.44 -8.54
C GLY A 266 21.24 0.94 -8.48
N THR A 267 20.80 0.34 -7.38
CA THR A 267 20.89 -1.09 -7.12
C THR A 267 20.02 -1.88 -8.08
N SER A 268 20.56 -2.96 -8.65
CA SER A 268 19.83 -3.82 -9.60
C SER A 268 19.28 -5.11 -9.00
N VAL A 269 19.62 -5.43 -7.76
CA VAL A 269 19.27 -6.68 -7.07
C VAL A 269 18.33 -6.43 -5.89
N GLY A 270 17.28 -7.22 -5.76
CA GLY A 270 16.41 -7.31 -4.58
C GLY A 270 14.95 -6.90 -4.82
N PRO A 271 14.09 -7.00 -3.79
CA PRO A 271 12.63 -6.91 -3.92
C PRO A 271 12.07 -5.59 -4.44
N HIS A 272 12.85 -4.51 -4.51
CA HIS A 272 12.43 -3.27 -5.17
C HIS A 272 12.40 -3.37 -6.70
N ARG A 273 12.96 -4.44 -7.27
CA ARG A 273 12.97 -4.73 -8.71
C ARG A 273 11.92 -5.77 -9.10
N ASP A 274 11.52 -6.62 -8.16
CA ASP A 274 10.51 -7.67 -8.32
C ASP A 274 9.15 -7.14 -8.80
N ASP A 275 8.30 -8.04 -9.26
CA ASP A 275 7.00 -7.73 -9.83
C ASP A 275 5.89 -8.66 -9.33
N LEU A 276 4.66 -8.20 -9.44
CA LEU A 276 3.46 -9.00 -9.26
C LEU A 276 2.76 -9.03 -10.61
N GLU A 277 2.50 -10.21 -11.16
CA GLU A 277 1.78 -10.35 -12.41
C GLU A 277 0.32 -10.72 -12.11
N VAL A 278 -0.59 -10.00 -12.75
CA VAL A 278 -2.02 -10.31 -12.77
C VAL A 278 -2.31 -11.05 -14.07
N LEU A 279 -2.80 -12.27 -13.96
CA LEU A 279 -3.06 -13.17 -15.07
C LEU A 279 -4.57 -13.31 -15.28
N VAL A 280 -5.02 -13.27 -16.52
CA VAL A 280 -6.38 -13.64 -16.94
C VAL A 280 -6.24 -14.81 -17.92
N ASP A 281 -6.81 -15.96 -17.57
CA ASP A 281 -6.67 -17.23 -18.31
C ASP A 281 -5.21 -17.58 -18.65
N GLY A 282 -4.31 -17.33 -17.68
CA GLY A 282 -2.88 -17.61 -17.78
C GLY A 282 -2.07 -16.59 -18.60
N ARG A 283 -2.70 -15.51 -19.11
CA ARG A 283 -2.01 -14.45 -19.87
C ARG A 283 -1.93 -13.17 -19.05
N GLU A 284 -0.84 -12.42 -19.19
CA GLU A 284 -0.65 -11.16 -18.47
C GLU A 284 -1.74 -10.14 -18.84
N ALA A 285 -2.56 -9.76 -17.85
CA ALA A 285 -3.71 -8.88 -18.01
C ALA A 285 -3.32 -7.49 -18.54
N ARG A 286 -2.11 -7.02 -18.21
CA ARG A 286 -1.56 -5.75 -18.70
C ARG A 286 -1.42 -5.74 -20.23
N LEU A 287 -0.92 -6.83 -20.80
CA LEU A 287 -0.59 -6.93 -22.22
C LEU A 287 -1.76 -7.43 -23.07
N PHE A 288 -2.56 -8.36 -22.54
CA PHE A 288 -3.54 -9.11 -23.33
C PHE A 288 -4.99 -8.95 -22.84
N GLY A 289 -5.21 -8.31 -21.69
CA GLY A 289 -6.54 -8.14 -21.13
C GLY A 289 -7.32 -7.01 -21.81
N SER A 290 -8.59 -7.26 -22.12
CA SER A 290 -9.54 -6.22 -22.52
C SER A 290 -9.76 -5.21 -21.39
N GLY A 291 -10.28 -4.03 -21.72
CA GLY A 291 -10.58 -3.02 -20.69
C GLY A 291 -11.62 -3.48 -19.66
N GLY A 292 -12.53 -4.38 -20.04
CA GLY A 292 -13.47 -5.02 -19.12
C GLY A 292 -12.77 -5.99 -18.16
N GLN A 293 -11.94 -6.89 -18.71
CA GLN A 293 -11.16 -7.87 -17.96
C GLN A 293 -10.23 -7.22 -16.94
N GLN A 294 -9.56 -6.13 -17.32
CA GLN A 294 -8.67 -5.40 -16.43
C GLN A 294 -9.42 -4.76 -15.25
N ARG A 295 -10.64 -4.23 -15.49
CA ARG A 295 -11.47 -3.67 -14.42
C ARG A 295 -11.96 -4.75 -13.45
N THR A 296 -12.46 -5.87 -13.96
CA THR A 296 -12.94 -6.96 -13.10
C THR A 296 -11.79 -7.61 -12.33
N ALA A 297 -10.61 -7.75 -12.93
CA ALA A 297 -9.40 -8.22 -12.24
C ALA A 297 -8.98 -7.30 -11.09
N VAL A 298 -9.02 -5.97 -11.28
CA VAL A 298 -8.74 -5.01 -10.20
C VAL A 298 -9.74 -5.13 -9.07
N ILE A 299 -11.04 -5.20 -9.39
CA ILE A 299 -12.07 -5.34 -8.36
C ILE A 299 -11.85 -6.64 -7.56
N ALA A 300 -11.57 -7.75 -8.23
CA ALA A 300 -11.26 -9.02 -7.57
C ALA A 300 -10.02 -8.91 -6.68
N LEU A 301 -8.98 -8.24 -7.16
CA LEU A 301 -7.74 -8.01 -6.42
C LEU A 301 -7.94 -7.17 -5.15
N LYS A 302 -8.87 -6.21 -5.16
CA LYS A 302 -9.21 -5.41 -3.98
C LYS A 302 -10.19 -6.09 -3.03
N LEU A 303 -11.05 -6.97 -3.54
CA LEU A 303 -12.02 -7.72 -2.73
C LEU A 303 -11.43 -8.98 -2.09
N GLY A 304 -10.45 -9.64 -2.71
CA GLY A 304 -9.79 -10.83 -2.17
C GLY A 304 -9.25 -10.60 -0.76
N PRO A 305 -8.33 -9.64 -0.56
CA PRO A 305 -7.75 -9.34 0.75
C PRO A 305 -8.78 -8.85 1.77
N ALA A 306 -9.88 -8.24 1.33
CA ALA A 306 -10.88 -7.64 2.22
C ALA A 306 -11.45 -8.64 3.23
N ARG A 307 -11.48 -9.93 2.88
CA ARG A 307 -11.91 -11.00 3.79
C ARG A 307 -10.94 -11.24 4.95
N ARG A 308 -9.64 -10.97 4.75
CA ARG A 308 -8.59 -11.15 5.77
C ARG A 308 -8.65 -10.11 6.88
N TYR A 309 -9.34 -8.99 6.65
CA TYR A 309 -9.57 -7.94 7.65
C TYR A 309 -10.73 -8.23 8.61
N HIS A 310 -11.51 -9.29 8.36
CA HIS A 310 -12.68 -9.69 9.14
C HIS A 310 -12.49 -11.03 9.89
N GLY A 311 -11.26 -11.52 9.97
CA GLY A 311 -10.89 -12.73 10.71
C GLY A 311 -10.53 -12.45 12.16
#